data_AF-L1NR45-F1
#
_entry.id   AF-L1NR45-F1
#
_cell.length_a   1.000
_cell.length_b   1.000
_cell.length_c   1.000
_cell.angle_alpha   90.00
_cell.angle_beta   90.00
_cell.angle_gamma   90.00
#
_symmetry.space_group_name_H-M   'P 1'
#
loop_
_entity.id
_entity.type
_entity.pdbx_description
1 polymer ?
#
loop_
_entity_poly.entity_id
_entity_poly.type
_entity_poly.pdbx_seq_one_letter_code
_entity_poly.pdbx_strand_id
1 'polypeptide(L)'
;MINKKLEFKVLVMDLDILEKAVEMYNLDPTSNVKFQIINEIEDSLNSATIQSDKYNIEEVFRLGYRLADLENYLQNKGEFDW
;
A
#
# COMPACT_ATOMS: atom_id res chain seq x y z
N MET A 1 2.04 5.26 -26.56
CA MET A 1 2.16 4.09 -25.64
C MET A 1 0.92 4.06 -24.78
N ILE A 2 0.27 2.91 -24.64
CA ILE A 2 -0.86 2.76 -23.71
C ILE A 2 -0.25 2.81 -22.30
N ASN A 3 -0.60 3.82 -21.50
CA ASN A 3 -0.31 3.85 -20.07
C ASN A 3 -1.05 2.66 -19.45
N LYS A 4 -0.38 1.50 -19.41
CA LYS A 4 -0.95 0.33 -18.74
C LYS A 4 -0.98 0.65 -17.25
N LYS A 5 -2.15 0.51 -16.63
CA LYS A 5 -2.26 0.46 -15.17
C LYS A 5 -1.77 -0.90 -14.69
N LEU A 6 -1.31 -0.98 -13.46
CA LEU A 6 -1.00 -2.25 -12.80
C LEU A 6 -2.02 -2.45 -11.68
N GLU A 7 -2.64 -3.63 -11.65
CA GLU A 7 -3.50 -4.06 -10.56
C GLU A 7 -2.84 -5.24 -9.86
N PHE A 8 -2.82 -5.20 -8.53
CA PHE A 8 -2.24 -6.26 -7.72
C PHE A 8 -3.01 -6.39 -6.41
N LYS A 9 -3.01 -7.59 -5.86
CA LYS A 9 -3.64 -7.92 -4.58
C LYS A 9 -2.57 -8.03 -3.50
N VAL A 10 -2.83 -7.42 -2.35
CA VAL A 10 -2.01 -7.53 -1.15
C VAL A 10 -2.81 -8.17 -0.02
N LEU A 11 -2.11 -8.91 0.84
CA LEU A 11 -2.63 -9.43 2.09
C LEU A 11 -1.98 -8.59 3.19
N VAL A 12 -2.79 -8.10 4.12
CA VAL A 12 -2.32 -7.19 5.19
C VAL A 12 -2.93 -7.61 6.51
N MET A 13 -2.31 -7.18 7.60
CA MET A 13 -2.83 -7.40 8.94
C MET A 13 -3.95 -6.41 9.26
N ASP A 14 -3.78 -5.16 8.82
CA ASP A 14 -4.66 -4.05 9.14
C ASP A 14 -4.86 -3.18 7.88
N LEU A 15 -6.12 -2.98 7.48
CA LEU A 15 -6.47 -2.18 6.30
C LEU A 15 -6.26 -0.69 6.53
N ASP A 16 -6.48 -0.18 7.75
CA ASP A 16 -6.28 1.23 8.08
C ASP A 16 -4.79 1.61 7.97
N ILE A 17 -3.89 0.69 8.32
CA ILE A 17 -2.45 0.90 8.15
C ILE A 17 -2.07 0.89 6.66
N LEU A 18 -2.68 0.00 5.86
CA LEU A 18 -2.48 0.01 4.41
C LEU A 18 -2.97 1.31 3.77
N GLU A 19 -4.16 1.80 4.13
CA GLU A 19 -4.70 3.07 3.66
C GLU A 19 -3.73 4.22 3.95
N LYS A 20 -3.26 4.32 5.20
CA LYS A 20 -2.26 5.33 5.60
C LYS A 20 -0.97 5.21 4.80
N ALA A 21 -0.47 3.99 4.58
CA ALA A 21 0.74 3.78 3.78
C ALA A 21 0.56 4.26 2.34
N VAL A 22 -0.60 3.98 1.73
CA VAL A 22 -0.94 4.44 0.37
C VAL A 22 -1.07 5.96 0.31
N GLU A 23 -1.74 6.58 1.29
CA GLU A 23 -1.85 8.04 1.38
C GLU A 23 -0.49 8.71 1.52
N MET A 24 0.35 8.23 2.46
CA MET A 24 1.71 8.74 2.66
C MET A 24 2.55 8.59 1.40
N TYR A 25 2.45 7.45 0.69
CA TYR A 25 3.16 7.24 -0.57
C TYR A 25 2.71 8.23 -1.65
N ASN A 26 1.41 8.45 -1.76
CA ASN A 26 0.83 9.37 -2.72
C ASN A 26 1.15 10.84 -2.43
N LEU A 27 1.43 11.20 -1.18
CA LEU A 27 1.87 12.54 -0.79
C LEU A 27 3.38 12.75 -0.95
N ASP A 28 4.18 11.70 -1.10
CA ASP A 28 5.63 11.79 -1.29
C ASP A 28 5.94 12.53 -2.62
N PRO A 29 6.63 13.68 -2.59
CA PRO A 29 6.94 14.45 -3.80
C PRO A 29 7.92 13.74 -4.73
N THR A 30 8.62 12.70 -4.24
CA THR A 30 9.53 11.88 -5.04
C THR A 30 8.82 10.71 -5.74
N SER A 31 7.58 10.43 -5.35
CA SER A 31 6.76 9.38 -5.96
C SER A 31 6.27 9.79 -7.34
N ASN A 32 6.54 8.95 -8.34
CA ASN A 32 6.19 9.16 -9.74
C ASN A 32 4.93 8.40 -10.17
N VAL A 33 4.30 7.66 -9.24
CA VAL A 33 3.11 6.84 -9.42
C VAL A 33 2.11 7.13 -8.32
N LYS A 34 0.82 7.06 -8.64
CA LYS A 34 -0.24 7.11 -7.63
C LYS A 34 -0.94 5.76 -7.55
N PHE A 35 -1.20 5.35 -6.31
CA PHE A 35 -1.93 4.13 -5.99
C PHE A 35 -3.32 4.45 -5.50
N GLN A 36 -4.28 3.59 -5.83
CA GLN A 36 -5.64 3.64 -5.33
C GLN A 36 -6.03 2.25 -4.86
N ILE A 37 -6.54 2.14 -3.63
CA ILE A 37 -7.23 0.94 -3.18
C ILE A 37 -8.60 0.92 -3.85
N ILE A 38 -8.89 -0.12 -4.63
CA ILE A 38 -10.12 -0.23 -5.43
C ILE A 38 -11.09 -1.29 -4.90
N ASN A 39 -10.62 -2.17 -4.01
CA ASN A 39 -11.44 -3.17 -3.35
C ASN A 39 -10.76 -3.64 -2.06
N GLU A 40 -11.55 -3.82 -1.02
CA GLU A 40 -11.11 -4.34 0.28
C GLU A 40 -11.97 -5.54 0.67
N ILE A 41 -11.36 -6.48 1.39
CA ILE A 41 -12.02 -7.65 1.94
C ILE A 41 -11.50 -7.82 3.36
N GLU A 42 -12.39 -7.64 4.33
CA GLU A 42 -12.17 -7.96 5.74
C GLU A 42 -12.66 -9.38 6.02
N ASP A 43 -11.74 -10.26 6.41
CA ASP A 43 -12.02 -11.65 6.80
C ASP A 43 -10.90 -12.11 7.76
N SER A 44 -10.71 -13.42 7.95
CA SER A 44 -9.60 -14.01 8.70
C SER A 44 -8.21 -13.55 8.24
N LEU A 45 -8.07 -13.09 6.98
CA LEU A 45 -6.88 -12.43 6.46
C LEU A 45 -7.31 -11.28 5.57
N ASN A 46 -7.05 -10.05 6.04
CA ASN A 46 -7.44 -8.85 5.31
C ASN A 46 -6.72 -8.76 3.97
N SER A 47 -7.43 -8.31 2.95
CA SER A 47 -6.83 -8.15 1.62
C SER A 47 -7.39 -6.96 0.87
N ALA A 48 -6.53 -6.35 0.07
CA ALA A 48 -6.89 -5.20 -0.75
C ALA A 48 -6.39 -5.40 -2.19
N THR A 49 -7.17 -4.91 -3.15
CA THR A 49 -6.74 -4.76 -4.53
C THR A 49 -6.33 -3.31 -4.76
N ILE A 50 -5.11 -3.11 -5.23
CA ILE A 50 -4.51 -1.79 -5.47
C ILE A 50 -4.30 -1.63 -6.96
N GLN A 51 -4.70 -0.47 -7.50
CA GLN A 51 -4.45 -0.05 -8.87
C GLN A 51 -3.43 1.10 -8.88
N SER A 52 -2.44 1.02 -9.76
CA SER A 52 -1.54 2.13 -10.06
C SER A 52 -1.99 2.92 -11.29
N ASP A 53 -1.71 4.21 -11.32
CA ASP A 53 -1.95 5.07 -12.49
C ASP A 53 -1.01 4.79 -13.68
N LYS A 54 0.13 4.13 -13.41
CA LYS A 54 1.15 3.73 -14.40
C LYS A 54 1.75 2.38 -14.05
N TYR A 55 2.15 1.63 -15.08
CA TYR A 55 2.85 0.37 -14.92
C TYR A 55 4.28 0.64 -14.45
N ASN A 56 4.53 0.47 -13.15
CA ASN A 56 5.86 0.51 -12.57
C ASN A 56 5.94 -0.48 -11.40
N ILE A 57 6.62 -1.60 -11.63
CA ILE A 57 6.79 -2.65 -10.62
C ILE A 57 7.69 -2.18 -9.46
N GLU A 58 8.68 -1.32 -9.73
CA GLU A 58 9.58 -0.80 -8.68
C GLU A 58 8.78 -0.04 -7.61
N GLU A 59 7.80 0.77 -8.04
CA GLU A 59 6.95 1.54 -7.15
C GLU A 59 6.05 0.64 -6.28
N VAL A 60 5.67 -0.55 -6.77
CA VAL A 60 4.93 -1.54 -5.97
C VAL A 60 5.80 -2.05 -4.81
N PHE A 61 7.07 -2.38 -5.09
CA PHE A 61 7.99 -2.80 -4.04
C PHE A 61 8.29 -1.68 -3.04
N ARG A 62 8.41 -0.43 -3.51
CA ARG A 62 8.59 0.73 -2.65
C ARG A 62 7.37 0.99 -1.75
N LEU A 63 6.14 0.81 -2.26
CA LEU A 63 4.93 0.86 -1.44
C LEU A 63 4.95 -0.23 -0.36
N GLY A 64 5.31 -1.46 -0.72
CA GLY A 64 5.45 -2.55 0.24
C GLY A 64 6.50 -2.28 1.32
N TYR A 65 7.65 -1.69 0.96
CA TYR A 65 8.64 -1.24 1.93
C TYR A 65 8.10 -0.17 2.88
N ARG A 66 7.36 0.82 2.37
CA ARG A 66 6.74 1.88 3.17
C ARG A 66 5.70 1.33 4.15
N LEU A 67 4.91 0.35 3.72
CA LEU A 67 3.97 -0.35 4.60
C LEU A 67 4.72 -1.02 5.76
N ALA A 68 5.75 -1.82 5.47
CA ALA A 68 6.53 -2.49 6.49
C ALA A 68 7.24 -1.52 7.44
N ASP A 69 7.77 -0.40 6.94
CA ASP A 69 8.39 0.65 7.77
C ASP A 69 7.36 1.29 8.71
N LEU A 70 6.14 1.56 8.23
CA LEU A 70 5.04 2.09 9.03
C LEU A 70 4.58 1.09 10.11
N GLU A 71 4.39 -0.18 9.75
CA GLU A 71 4.02 -1.24 10.70
C GLU A 71 5.06 -1.36 11.83
N ASN A 72 6.35 -1.40 11.48
CA ASN A 72 7.44 -1.44 12.47
C ASN A 72 7.47 -0.18 13.35
N TYR A 73 7.22 1.00 12.76
CA TYR A 73 7.17 2.25 13.51
C TYR A 73 6.02 2.26 14.54
N LEU A 74 4.83 1.82 14.13
CA LEU A 74 3.66 1.73 15.01
C LEU A 74 3.85 0.66 16.09
N GLN A 75 4.44 -0.48 15.73
CA GLN A 75 4.78 -1.53 16.70
C GLN A 75 5.74 -1.03 17.77
N ASN A 76 6.82 -0.32 17.38
CA ASN A 76 7.78 0.25 18.33
C ASN A 76 7.14 1.28 19.30
N LYS A 77 5.98 1.82 18.95
CA LYS A 77 5.19 2.73 19.78
C LYS A 77 4.11 2.03 20.62
N GLY A 78 3.90 0.73 20.42
CA GLY A 78 2.79 -0.01 21.02
C GLY A 78 1.42 0.38 20.44
N GLU A 79 1.39 0.94 19.23
CA GLU A 79 0.18 1.35 18.51
C GLU A 79 -0.30 0.27 17.51
N PHE A 80 0.47 -0.81 17.36
CA PHE A 80 0.16 -1.93 16.47
C PHE A 80 0.79 -3.23 17.02
N ASP A 81 -0.01 -4.29 17.13
CA ASP A 81 0.43 -5.63 17.51
C ASP A 81 0.05 -6.61 16.40
N TRP A 82 0.96 -7.55 16.11
CA TRP A 82 0.81 -8.63 15.13
C TRP A 82 -0.27 -9.68 15.47
#